data_AF-A0A0F4GY81-F1
#
_entry.id   AF-A0A0F4GY81-F1
#
_cell.length_a   1.000
_cell.length_b   1.000
_cell.length_c   1.000
_cell.angle_alpha   90.00
_cell.angle_beta   90.00
_cell.angle_gamma   90.00
#
_symmetry.space_group_name_H-M   'P 1'
#
loop_
_entity.id
_entity.type
_entity.pdbx_description
1 polymer ?
#
loop_
_entity_poly.entity_id
_entity_poly.type
_entity_poly.pdbx_seq_one_letter_code
_entity_poly.pdbx_strand_id
1 'polypeptide(L)'
;MDDHGETSSATTPNPTAPPTPFRLEKAEDRGHNRVPVRMKKHLTIVIKLGTSSIVDEKTHEPLLSILSTIVETAVSLRHDGHRVVICSSGAIGMALRQMNLPRRPKHLPQVQALAAIGQCKLMSMWDQLFQHMRQPVAQILLTRNDIADRTQYLNAQNTFVELLNMGVIPIVNENDTLSVQEIKFGDNDTLSAITAGMVQADYLFLMTDVDCLYDKNPRTHPDALPIEVVSDIADLAADTSSAGSSLGTGGMSTKIVAARLATAAGVTTVITRSSQPGNISAIVRYVEAQKSTACLANSDELPPRAIDPHLQKFAIEHPVNGDHHPPQLLPPDLEPPPLHTRFLPDLFPIRDRYFWLLHGLAPHGTVYIDSGAHTALCSKAGLLPVGVIAVEGSFHQHECVSLKVLPSRDSKLEDGEEVGKAIVNYSSGEIGRIKGRRSKEIEERLGYADSEYVAWRDCVALYARLGSRPGSPLNGHGSVNGSRNGAGSVNGDAADDREGIKAELGRRSSERRRMGSLSGFVER
;
A
#
# COMPACT_ATOMS: atom_id res chain seq x y z
N MET A 1 77.10 34.87 4.19
CA MET A 1 77.48 33.45 4.25
C MET A 1 76.45 32.74 3.42
N ASP A 2 76.81 32.61 2.16
CA ASP A 2 76.09 31.93 1.09
C ASP A 2 75.95 30.44 1.45
N ASP A 3 74.81 29.83 1.12
CA ASP A 3 74.83 28.72 0.17
C ASP A 3 73.45 28.49 -0.47
N HIS A 4 73.52 28.02 -1.71
CA HIS A 4 72.56 28.09 -2.80
C HIS A 4 71.44 27.05 -2.77
N GLY A 5 70.36 27.30 -3.53
CA GLY A 5 69.38 26.27 -3.91
C GLY A 5 68.05 26.77 -4.51
N GLU A 6 68.12 27.42 -5.68
CA GLU A 6 67.15 27.55 -6.79
C GLU A 6 65.67 27.12 -6.58
N THR A 7 64.71 28.05 -6.51
CA THR A 7 63.83 28.56 -7.58
C THR A 7 63.05 27.55 -8.43
N SER A 8 61.71 27.58 -8.36
CA SER A 8 60.83 27.48 -9.54
C SER A 8 59.37 27.75 -9.18
N SER A 9 58.84 28.77 -9.86
CA SER A 9 57.50 29.35 -9.78
C SER A 9 56.36 28.41 -10.21
N ALA A 10 55.26 28.48 -9.46
CA ALA A 10 53.98 27.90 -9.84
C ALA A 10 53.40 28.60 -11.08
N THR A 11 53.16 27.83 -12.14
CA THR A 11 52.38 28.24 -13.31
C THR A 11 51.08 27.44 -13.31
N THR A 12 49.96 28.14 -13.40
CA THR A 12 48.60 27.60 -13.50
C THR A 12 48.40 26.83 -14.81
N PRO A 13 47.72 25.67 -14.83
CA PRO A 13 47.28 25.07 -16.08
C PRO A 13 45.88 25.56 -16.48
N ASN A 14 45.78 25.95 -17.75
CA ASN A 14 44.60 26.36 -18.49
C ASN A 14 43.66 25.16 -18.74
N PRO A 15 42.32 25.32 -18.77
CA PRO A 15 41.39 24.23 -19.04
C PRO A 15 41.10 24.16 -20.55
N THR A 16 41.16 22.96 -21.17
CA THR A 16 40.34 22.50 -22.32
C THR A 16 40.97 21.30 -23.05
N ALA A 17 40.35 20.12 -22.93
CA ALA A 17 40.22 19.11 -24.00
C ALA A 17 39.29 17.96 -23.51
N PRO A 18 38.31 17.50 -24.30
CA PRO A 18 37.46 16.37 -23.93
C PRO A 18 38.18 15.03 -24.15
N PRO A 19 37.88 13.97 -23.36
CA PRO A 19 38.50 12.67 -23.54
C PRO A 19 37.97 11.96 -24.80
N THR A 20 38.90 11.37 -25.57
CA THR A 20 38.65 10.50 -26.72
C THR A 20 37.85 9.24 -26.34
N PRO A 21 36.92 8.76 -27.19
CA PRO A 21 36.11 7.59 -26.89
C PRO A 21 36.92 6.29 -26.95
N PHE A 22 36.74 5.44 -25.94
CA PHE A 22 37.27 4.09 -25.88
C PHE A 22 36.77 3.25 -27.08
N ARG A 23 37.71 2.71 -27.85
CA ARG A 23 37.45 1.79 -28.95
C ARG A 23 37.21 0.40 -28.37
N LEU A 24 35.98 -0.12 -28.50
CA LEU A 24 35.66 -1.52 -28.20
C LEU A 24 36.38 -2.43 -29.20
N GLU A 25 37.36 -3.20 -28.73
CA GLU A 25 37.83 -4.37 -29.45
C GLU A 25 36.75 -5.46 -29.40
N LYS A 26 36.36 -5.96 -30.58
CA LYS A 26 35.45 -7.10 -30.70
C LYS A 26 36.20 -8.36 -30.25
N ALA A 27 35.82 -8.91 -29.10
CA ALA A 27 36.23 -10.25 -28.70
C ALA A 27 35.52 -11.28 -29.59
N GLU A 28 36.30 -12.13 -30.25
CA GLU A 28 35.83 -13.26 -31.05
C GLU A 28 35.14 -14.29 -30.15
N ASP A 29 33.94 -14.69 -30.57
CA ASP A 29 33.07 -15.65 -29.90
C ASP A 29 33.60 -17.08 -30.09
N ARG A 30 34.33 -17.59 -29.09
CA ARG A 30 34.66 -19.02 -28.99
C ARG A 30 33.61 -19.71 -28.14
N GLY A 31 32.69 -20.38 -28.83
CA GLY A 31 31.61 -21.18 -28.28
C GLY A 31 32.03 -22.03 -27.10
N HIS A 32 31.66 -21.57 -25.91
CA HIS A 32 31.55 -22.40 -24.73
C HIS A 32 30.07 -22.49 -24.39
N ASN A 33 29.60 -23.71 -24.21
CA ASN A 33 28.27 -24.07 -23.79
C ASN A 33 27.97 -23.42 -22.42
N ARG A 34 27.52 -22.15 -22.43
CA ARG A 34 27.14 -21.42 -21.22
C ARG A 34 25.77 -21.94 -20.82
N VAL A 35 25.76 -22.81 -19.81
CA VAL A 35 24.57 -23.06 -18.99
C VAL A 35 24.00 -21.68 -18.62
N PRO A 36 22.72 -21.38 -18.90
CA PRO A 36 22.15 -20.07 -18.61
C PRO A 36 22.29 -19.83 -17.10
N VAL A 37 23.12 -18.86 -16.72
CA VAL A 37 23.22 -18.39 -15.33
C VAL A 37 21.86 -17.79 -15.01
N ARG A 38 21.05 -18.53 -14.25
CA ARG A 38 19.73 -18.08 -13.80
C ARG A 38 19.94 -16.83 -12.94
N MET A 39 19.60 -15.67 -13.49
CA MET A 39 19.69 -14.39 -12.78
C MET A 39 18.93 -14.50 -11.45
N LYS A 40 19.61 -14.26 -10.33
CA LYS A 40 18.96 -14.25 -9.01
C LYS A 40 17.85 -13.21 -9.03
N LYS A 41 16.64 -13.61 -8.64
CA LYS A 41 15.49 -12.70 -8.57
C LYS A 41 15.77 -11.64 -7.51
N HIS A 42 15.70 -10.37 -7.89
CA HIS A 42 15.79 -9.25 -6.95
C HIS A 42 14.43 -9.04 -6.30
N LEU A 43 14.34 -9.30 -4.99
CA LEU A 43 13.12 -9.13 -4.20
C LEU A 43 13.10 -7.79 -3.48
N THR A 44 11.91 -7.28 -3.20
CA THR A 44 11.70 -6.17 -2.26
C THR A 44 11.09 -6.69 -0.96
N ILE A 45 11.74 -6.41 0.17
CA ILE A 45 11.42 -6.97 1.48
C ILE A 45 11.16 -5.83 2.47
N VAL A 46 9.98 -5.83 3.09
CA VAL A 46 9.64 -4.92 4.19
C VAL A 46 9.75 -5.68 5.51
N ILE A 47 10.45 -5.11 6.49
CA ILE A 47 10.65 -5.70 7.82
C ILE A 47 10.01 -4.78 8.86
N LYS A 48 8.94 -5.24 9.51
CA LYS A 48 8.29 -4.49 10.59
C LYS A 48 8.82 -4.94 11.94
N LEU A 49 9.19 -3.95 12.76
CA LEU A 49 9.70 -4.14 14.11
C LEU A 49 8.77 -3.45 15.11
N GLY A 50 8.19 -4.22 16.03
CA GLY A 50 7.41 -3.68 17.14
C GLY A 50 8.30 -3.08 18.24
N THR A 51 7.72 -2.26 19.11
CA THR A 51 8.44 -1.61 20.22
C THR A 51 9.20 -2.61 21.10
N SER A 52 8.61 -3.78 21.37
CA SER A 52 9.23 -4.86 22.15
C SER A 52 10.46 -5.50 21.49
N SER A 53 10.70 -5.24 20.20
CA SER A 53 11.89 -5.69 19.48
C SER A 53 12.99 -4.63 19.46
N ILE A 54 12.67 -3.41 19.88
CA ILE A 54 13.58 -2.27 19.89
C ILE A 54 14.02 -1.94 21.32
N VAL A 55 13.10 -1.99 22.27
CA VAL A 55 13.32 -1.68 23.69
C VAL A 55 12.84 -2.78 24.62
N ASP A 56 13.56 -2.93 25.73
CA ASP A 56 13.08 -3.70 26.87
C ASP A 56 11.84 -3.06 27.49
N GLU A 57 10.86 -3.89 27.86
CA GLU A 57 9.58 -3.42 28.38
C GLU A 57 9.67 -2.74 29.75
N LYS A 58 10.65 -3.13 30.57
CA LYS A 58 10.77 -2.67 31.96
C LYS A 58 11.83 -1.59 32.12
N THR A 59 13.01 -1.80 31.53
CA THR A 59 14.15 -0.89 31.67
C THR A 59 14.14 0.24 30.63
N HIS A 60 13.34 0.08 29.57
CA HIS A 60 13.32 0.93 28.38
C HIS A 60 14.67 0.99 27.64
N GLU A 61 15.60 0.08 27.95
CA GLU A 61 16.90 0.04 27.31
C GLU A 61 16.78 -0.52 25.88
N PRO A 62 17.52 0.03 24.90
CA PRO A 62 17.56 -0.55 23.58
C PRO A 62 18.10 -1.98 23.59
N LEU A 63 17.45 -2.87 22.84
CA LEU A 63 17.84 -4.28 22.69
C LEU A 63 18.96 -4.42 21.64
N LEU A 64 20.15 -3.91 21.98
CA LEU A 64 21.27 -3.75 21.03
C LEU A 64 21.67 -5.04 20.31
N SER A 65 21.58 -6.21 20.97
CA SER A 65 21.87 -7.50 20.34
C SER A 65 20.91 -7.78 19.18
N ILE A 66 19.60 -7.66 19.42
CA ILE A 66 18.56 -7.86 18.41
C ILE A 66 18.69 -6.82 17.29
N LEU A 67 18.88 -5.54 17.63
CA LEU A 67 19.06 -4.46 16.66
C LEU A 67 20.27 -4.71 15.75
N SER A 68 21.38 -5.17 16.32
CA SER A 68 22.58 -5.52 15.55
C SER A 68 22.32 -6.68 14.57
N THR A 69 21.64 -7.74 15.02
CA THR A 69 21.27 -8.85 14.14
C THR A 69 20.29 -8.42 13.04
N ILE A 70 19.39 -7.46 13.30
CA ILE A 70 18.53 -6.88 12.26
C ILE A 70 19.36 -6.14 11.21
N VAL A 71 20.33 -5.33 11.64
CA VAL A 71 21.24 -4.62 10.72
C VAL A 71 22.02 -5.61 9.86
N GLU A 72 22.63 -6.62 10.48
CA GLU A 72 23.35 -7.68 9.76
C GLU A 72 22.45 -8.40 8.75
N THR A 73 21.22 -8.73 9.15
CA THR A 73 20.25 -9.39 8.28
C THR A 73 19.87 -8.49 7.09
N ALA A 74 19.54 -7.23 7.34
CA ALA A 74 19.15 -6.27 6.30
C ALA A 74 20.29 -6.01 5.31
N VAL A 75 21.52 -5.84 5.81
CA VAL A 75 22.73 -5.66 4.99
C VAL A 75 23.03 -6.94 4.19
N SER A 76 22.88 -8.12 4.79
CA SER A 76 23.05 -9.40 4.09
C SER A 76 22.05 -9.56 2.93
N LEU A 77 20.76 -9.24 3.16
CA LEU A 77 19.75 -9.25 2.09
C LEU A 77 20.08 -8.24 0.97
N ARG A 78 20.60 -7.06 1.32
CA ARG A 78 21.10 -6.07 0.35
C ARG A 78 22.27 -6.62 -0.48
N HIS A 79 23.23 -7.29 0.16
CA HIS A 79 24.35 -7.93 -0.54
C HIS A 79 23.89 -9.07 -1.48
N ASP A 80 22.83 -9.78 -1.11
CA ASP A 80 22.16 -10.78 -1.97
C ASP A 80 21.37 -10.13 -3.14
N GLY A 81 21.36 -8.79 -3.23
CA GLY A 81 20.76 -8.00 -4.30
C GLY A 81 19.33 -7.55 -4.03
N HIS A 82 18.78 -7.84 -2.86
CA HIS A 82 17.41 -7.47 -2.52
C HIS A 82 17.29 -5.99 -2.12
N ARG A 83 16.08 -5.44 -2.22
CA ARG A 83 15.72 -4.13 -1.71
C ARG A 83 15.09 -4.32 -0.33
N VAL A 84 15.49 -3.51 0.65
CA VAL A 84 15.03 -3.65 2.05
C VAL A 84 14.46 -2.33 2.54
N VAL A 85 13.31 -2.39 3.19
CA VAL A 85 12.67 -1.28 3.91
C VAL A 85 12.39 -1.75 5.33
N ILE A 86 12.65 -0.91 6.33
CA ILE A 86 12.37 -1.22 7.73
C ILE A 86 11.24 -0.31 8.21
N CYS A 87 10.18 -0.88 8.78
CA CYS A 87 9.13 -0.16 9.48
C CYS A 87 9.35 -0.30 10.98
N SER A 88 9.83 0.74 11.65
CA SER A 88 10.27 0.68 13.04
C SER A 88 9.31 1.41 13.98
N SER A 89 8.85 0.73 15.04
CA SER A 89 8.30 1.38 16.23
C SER A 89 9.43 1.84 17.18
N GLY A 90 9.10 2.14 18.45
CA GLY A 90 10.09 2.31 19.51
C GLY A 90 10.46 3.74 19.86
N ALA A 91 10.01 4.76 19.11
CA ALA A 91 10.32 6.17 19.40
C ALA A 91 9.94 6.56 20.83
N ILE A 92 8.68 6.36 21.22
CA ILE A 92 8.24 6.66 22.60
C ILE A 92 9.06 5.88 23.64
N GLY A 93 9.38 4.60 23.38
CA GLY A 93 10.22 3.79 24.27
C GLY A 93 11.61 4.39 24.49
N MET A 94 12.27 4.82 23.41
CA MET A 94 13.55 5.54 23.48
C MET A 94 13.45 6.82 24.33
N ALA A 95 12.36 7.58 24.18
CA ALA A 95 12.14 8.80 24.95
C ALA A 95 11.88 8.52 26.43
N LEU A 96 11.13 7.47 26.77
CA LEU A 96 10.86 7.10 28.16
C LEU A 96 12.17 6.82 28.91
N ARG A 97 13.10 6.10 28.29
CA ARG A 97 14.44 5.90 28.85
C ARG A 97 15.19 7.21 29.03
N GLN A 98 15.26 8.03 27.98
CA GLN A 98 16.03 9.27 28.02
C GLN A 98 15.49 10.27 29.06
N MET A 99 14.16 10.33 29.20
CA MET A 99 13.47 11.25 30.10
C MET A 99 13.28 10.67 31.50
N ASN A 100 13.79 9.46 31.77
CA ASN A 100 13.60 8.72 33.03
C ASN A 100 12.12 8.62 33.45
N LEU A 101 11.25 8.39 32.47
CA LEU A 101 9.82 8.24 32.71
C LEU A 101 9.46 6.75 32.88
N PRO A 102 8.76 6.38 33.96
CA PRO A 102 8.48 4.98 34.27
C PRO A 102 7.42 4.36 33.36
N ARG A 103 6.59 5.18 32.70
CA ARG A 103 5.50 4.70 31.84
C ARG A 103 5.10 5.75 30.81
N ARG A 104 4.47 5.28 29.74
CA ARG A 104 3.84 6.13 28.72
C ARG A 104 2.75 7.03 29.32
N PRO A 105 2.75 8.36 29.06
CA PRO A 105 1.68 9.25 29.50
C PRO A 105 0.37 8.99 28.75
N LYS A 106 -0.75 9.44 29.32
CA LYS A 106 -2.08 9.31 28.71
C LYS A 106 -2.49 10.53 27.86
N HIS A 107 -1.97 11.71 28.19
CA HIS A 107 -2.33 12.95 27.52
C HIS A 107 -1.65 13.02 26.13
N LEU A 108 -2.44 13.10 25.07
CA LEU A 108 -1.96 13.02 23.68
C LEU A 108 -0.78 13.99 23.39
N PRO A 109 -0.87 15.30 23.71
CA PRO A 109 0.27 16.21 23.50
C PRO A 109 1.58 15.76 24.17
N GLN A 110 1.50 15.12 25.34
CA GLN A 110 2.70 14.58 26.01
C GLN A 110 3.24 13.36 25.26
N VAL A 111 2.36 12.49 24.75
CA VAL A 111 2.74 11.35 23.91
C VAL A 111 3.43 11.83 22.64
N GLN A 112 2.88 12.85 21.97
CA GLN A 112 3.45 13.43 20.75
C GLN A 112 4.82 14.07 21.02
N ALA A 113 4.97 14.80 22.13
CA ALA A 113 6.26 15.37 22.53
C ALA A 113 7.31 14.28 22.80
N LEU A 114 6.94 13.19 23.47
CA LEU A 114 7.85 12.06 23.68
C LEU A 114 8.18 11.35 22.38
N ALA A 115 7.22 11.18 21.47
CA ALA A 115 7.49 10.59 20.17
C ALA A 115 8.49 11.44 19.37
N ALA A 116 8.37 12.77 19.38
CA ALA A 116 9.32 13.68 18.74
C ALA A 116 10.74 13.56 19.33
N ILE A 117 10.89 13.56 20.67
CA ILE A 117 12.19 13.35 21.35
C ILE A 117 12.77 11.98 20.97
N GLY A 118 11.94 10.96 21.05
CA GLY A 118 12.31 9.57 20.86
C GLY A 118 12.67 9.21 19.42
N GLN A 119 12.02 9.84 18.44
CA GLN A 119 12.27 9.62 17.02
C GLN A 119 13.68 10.09 16.64
N CYS A 120 14.15 11.20 17.20
CA CYS A 120 15.54 11.64 17.02
C CYS A 120 16.53 10.60 17.53
N LYS A 121 16.25 9.98 18.68
CA LYS A 121 17.12 8.93 19.26
C LYS A 121 17.05 7.62 18.50
N LEU A 122 15.86 7.20 18.11
CA LEU A 122 15.65 6.01 17.30
C LEU A 122 16.44 6.10 15.99
N MET A 123 16.36 7.22 15.28
CA MET A 123 17.11 7.38 14.04
C MET A 123 18.62 7.52 14.27
N SER A 124 19.06 8.23 15.32
CA SER A 124 20.48 8.29 15.66
C SER A 124 21.05 6.89 15.95
N MET A 125 20.30 6.03 16.62
CA MET A 125 20.71 4.67 16.92
C MET A 125 20.76 3.80 15.65
N TRP A 126 19.73 3.86 14.80
CA TRP A 126 19.75 3.16 13.53
C TRP A 126 20.92 3.58 12.65
N ASP A 127 21.13 4.89 12.49
CA ASP A 127 22.24 5.44 11.70
C ASP A 127 23.59 4.95 12.22
N GLN A 128 23.84 5.02 13.53
CA GLN A 128 25.06 4.51 14.16
C GLN A 128 25.30 3.02 13.90
N LEU A 129 24.27 2.19 14.07
CA LEU A 129 24.41 0.74 13.87
C LEU A 129 24.68 0.40 12.39
N PHE A 130 23.95 1.01 11.45
CA PHE A 130 24.15 0.80 10.02
C PHE A 130 25.47 1.40 9.49
N GLN A 131 25.97 2.47 10.11
CA GLN A 131 27.25 3.10 9.75
C GLN A 131 28.44 2.14 9.87
N HIS A 132 28.41 1.21 10.84
CA HIS A 132 29.46 0.18 10.97
C HIS A 132 29.58 -0.70 9.72
N MET A 133 28.49 -0.88 8.98
CA MET A 133 28.44 -1.64 7.72
C MET A 133 28.49 -0.75 6.47
N ARG A 134 28.72 0.57 6.63
CA ARG A 134 28.68 1.57 5.55
C ARG A 134 27.39 1.55 4.72
N GLN A 135 26.28 1.17 5.34
CA GLN A 135 24.98 1.13 4.69
C GLN A 135 24.22 2.42 5.01
N PRO A 136 23.98 3.32 4.05
CA PRO A 136 23.18 4.51 4.31
C PRO A 136 21.72 4.14 4.61
N VAL A 137 21.13 4.89 5.54
CA VAL A 137 19.70 4.83 5.87
C VAL A 137 19.03 6.18 5.60
N ALA A 138 17.71 6.18 5.40
CA ALA A 138 16.93 7.40 5.26
C ALA A 138 15.67 7.33 6.12
N GLN A 139 15.37 8.43 6.82
CA GLN A 139 14.14 8.53 7.58
C GLN A 139 12.97 8.84 6.66
N ILE A 140 11.86 8.11 6.83
CA ILE A 140 10.56 8.44 6.24
C ILE A 140 9.52 8.48 7.36
N LEU A 141 8.81 9.59 7.45
CA LEU A 141 7.68 9.79 8.36
C LEU A 141 6.40 9.95 7.55
N LEU A 142 5.40 9.13 7.84
CA LEU A 142 4.12 9.17 7.14
C LEU A 142 2.97 9.22 8.15
N THR A 143 1.86 9.80 7.72
CA THR A 143 0.57 9.75 8.40
C THR A 143 -0.46 9.07 7.51
N ARG A 144 -1.61 8.72 8.09
CA ARG A 144 -2.77 8.22 7.33
C ARG A 144 -3.26 9.23 6.29
N ASN A 145 -3.21 10.52 6.61
CA ASN A 145 -3.64 11.58 5.72
C ASN A 145 -2.73 11.65 4.48
N ASP A 146 -1.41 11.45 4.66
CA ASP A 146 -0.46 11.42 3.55
C ASP A 146 -0.73 10.26 2.59
N ILE A 147 -1.20 9.13 3.11
CA ILE A 147 -1.56 7.95 2.32
C ILE A 147 -2.93 8.15 1.65
N ALA A 148 -3.85 8.84 2.34
CA ALA A 148 -5.20 9.15 1.88
C ALA A 148 -5.28 10.33 0.89
N ASP A 149 -4.22 11.11 0.72
CA ASP A 149 -4.03 12.06 -0.39
C ASP A 149 -3.23 11.44 -1.56
N ARG A 150 -3.74 11.57 -2.80
CA ARG A 150 -3.14 10.91 -3.97
C ARG A 150 -1.78 11.51 -4.31
N THR A 151 -1.65 12.82 -4.21
CA THR A 151 -0.43 13.54 -4.57
C THR A 151 0.67 13.21 -3.57
N GLN A 152 0.37 13.24 -2.27
CA GLN A 152 1.28 12.90 -1.19
C GLN A 152 1.70 11.43 -1.26
N TYR A 153 0.76 10.51 -1.54
CA TYR A 153 1.06 9.10 -1.77
C TYR A 153 2.06 8.90 -2.93
N LEU A 154 1.83 9.55 -4.08
CA LEU A 154 2.74 9.44 -5.23
C LEU A 154 4.12 10.05 -4.93
N ASN A 155 4.17 11.17 -4.22
CA ASN A 155 5.44 11.79 -3.80
C ASN A 155 6.24 10.87 -2.87
N ALA A 156 5.56 10.23 -1.90
CA ALA A 156 6.18 9.24 -1.02
C ALA A 156 6.69 8.04 -1.83
N GLN A 157 5.88 7.48 -2.74
CA GLN A 157 6.27 6.37 -3.59
C GLN A 157 7.51 6.70 -4.46
N ASN A 158 7.53 7.87 -5.09
CA ASN A 158 8.68 8.32 -5.88
C ASN A 158 9.95 8.43 -5.02
N THR A 159 9.80 8.95 -3.80
CA THR A 159 10.92 9.04 -2.85
C THR A 159 11.44 7.66 -2.47
N PHE A 160 10.56 6.70 -2.18
CA PHE A 160 10.95 5.31 -1.93
C PHE A 160 11.70 4.70 -3.12
N VAL A 161 11.19 4.89 -4.34
CA VAL A 161 11.83 4.37 -5.55
C VAL A 161 13.26 4.89 -5.69
N GLU A 162 13.46 6.20 -5.53
CA GLU A 162 14.79 6.80 -5.63
C GLU A 162 15.73 6.35 -4.51
N LEU A 163 15.26 6.28 -3.26
CA LEU A 163 16.06 5.74 -2.13
C LEU A 163 16.51 4.30 -2.37
N LEU A 164 15.60 3.44 -2.84
CA LEU A 164 15.91 2.05 -3.13
C LEU A 164 16.86 1.90 -4.33
N ASN A 165 16.76 2.76 -5.34
CA ASN A 165 17.68 2.83 -6.49
C ASN A 165 19.08 3.30 -6.08
N MET A 166 19.16 4.27 -5.15
CA MET A 166 20.42 4.70 -4.53
C MET A 166 21.02 3.65 -3.59
N GLY A 167 20.28 2.59 -3.30
CA GLY A 167 20.71 1.51 -2.42
C GLY A 167 20.65 1.83 -0.93
N VAL A 168 19.93 2.89 -0.56
CA VAL A 168 19.64 3.28 0.82
C VAL A 168 18.58 2.33 1.40
N ILE A 169 18.66 2.05 2.71
CA ILE A 169 17.59 1.36 3.44
C ILE A 169 16.67 2.42 4.08
N PRO A 170 15.42 2.58 3.62
CA PRO A 170 14.48 3.49 4.27
C PRO A 170 14.02 2.93 5.63
N ILE A 171 14.04 3.78 6.66
CA ILE A 171 13.47 3.52 7.98
C ILE A 171 12.18 4.34 8.11
N VAL A 172 11.05 3.64 8.06
CA VAL A 172 9.70 4.21 8.04
C VAL A 172 9.12 4.17 9.46
N ASN A 173 8.53 5.27 9.89
CA ASN A 173 7.73 5.32 11.11
C ASN A 173 6.53 6.26 10.93
N GLU A 174 5.54 6.16 11.80
CA GLU A 174 4.42 7.12 11.82
C GLU A 174 4.90 8.50 12.29
N ASN A 175 4.37 9.56 11.67
CA ASN A 175 4.61 10.92 12.14
C ASN A 175 3.68 11.23 13.33
N ASP A 176 4.06 10.77 14.52
CA ASP A 176 3.27 10.92 15.75
C ASP A 176 2.94 12.39 16.08
N THR A 177 3.76 13.37 15.68
CA THR A 177 3.50 14.79 15.93
C THR A 177 2.24 15.29 15.24
N LEU A 178 1.92 14.75 14.07
CA LEU A 178 0.75 15.13 13.27
C LEU A 178 -0.41 14.12 13.39
N SER A 179 -0.13 12.93 13.93
CA SER A 179 -1.12 11.86 13.99
C SER A 179 -2.11 12.09 15.14
N VAL A 180 -3.40 12.09 14.81
CA VAL A 180 -4.51 12.12 15.78
C VAL A 180 -4.88 10.69 16.22
N GLN A 181 -5.31 10.52 17.47
CA GLN A 181 -5.60 9.21 18.08
C GLN A 181 -6.91 8.54 17.60
N GLU A 182 -7.57 9.07 16.58
CA GLU A 182 -9.02 8.87 16.37
C GLU A 182 -9.45 7.54 15.73
N ILE A 183 -8.57 6.57 15.47
CA ILE A 183 -9.04 5.23 15.07
C ILE A 183 -8.22 4.13 15.74
N LYS A 184 -8.89 3.33 16.57
CA LYS A 184 -8.38 2.18 17.33
C LYS A 184 -7.86 0.99 16.47
N PHE A 185 -7.48 1.22 15.21
CA PHE A 185 -6.98 0.18 14.30
C PHE A 185 -5.55 0.47 13.82
N GLY A 186 -4.57 -0.21 14.45
CA GLY A 186 -3.16 -0.46 14.03
C GLY A 186 -2.23 0.77 14.07
N ASP A 187 -1.27 0.87 14.99
CA ASP A 187 0.06 0.21 15.04
C ASP A 187 0.78 0.26 13.68
N ASN A 188 2.09 0.51 13.73
CA ASN A 188 3.04 0.34 12.63
C ASN A 188 2.91 -0.99 11.86
N ASP A 189 2.21 -2.02 12.39
CA ASP A 189 1.75 -3.19 11.62
C ASP A 189 1.01 -2.76 10.34
N THR A 190 -0.03 -1.92 10.48
CA THR A 190 -0.82 -1.43 9.36
C THR A 190 0.02 -0.53 8.45
N LEU A 191 0.82 0.38 9.02
CA LEU A 191 1.73 1.21 8.25
C LEU A 191 2.71 0.37 7.41
N SER A 192 3.20 -0.74 7.95
CA SER A 192 4.12 -1.63 7.24
C SER A 192 3.45 -2.34 6.06
N ALA A 193 2.18 -2.73 6.19
CA ALA A 193 1.41 -3.30 5.09
C ALA A 193 1.12 -2.28 3.98
N ILE A 194 0.82 -1.03 4.34
CA ILE A 194 0.69 0.06 3.35
C ILE A 194 2.02 0.31 2.65
N THR A 195 3.11 0.38 3.44
CA THR A 195 4.47 0.58 2.91
C THR A 195 4.83 -0.53 1.94
N ALA A 196 4.54 -1.78 2.29
CA ALA A 196 4.73 -2.94 1.42
C ALA A 196 3.94 -2.84 0.11
N GLY A 197 2.67 -2.42 0.15
CA GLY A 197 1.90 -2.15 -1.05
C GLY A 197 2.48 -1.00 -1.89
N MET A 198 2.88 0.11 -1.24
CA MET A 198 3.42 1.31 -1.89
C MET A 198 4.74 1.03 -2.62
N VAL A 199 5.61 0.23 -2.03
CA VAL A 199 6.91 -0.15 -2.62
C VAL A 199 6.84 -1.43 -3.46
N GLN A 200 5.64 -1.97 -3.67
CA GLN A 200 5.40 -3.23 -4.39
C GLN A 200 6.29 -4.38 -3.89
N ALA A 201 6.31 -4.56 -2.58
CA ALA A 201 7.13 -5.57 -1.93
C ALA A 201 6.73 -7.00 -2.35
N ASP A 202 7.71 -7.89 -2.46
CA ASP A 202 7.47 -9.33 -2.55
C ASP A 202 7.10 -9.90 -1.18
N TYR A 203 7.72 -9.37 -0.12
CA TYR A 203 7.57 -9.85 1.24
C TYR A 203 7.33 -8.73 2.26
N LEU A 204 6.44 -9.00 3.23
CA LEU A 204 6.32 -8.27 4.48
C LEU A 204 6.59 -9.22 5.65
N PHE A 205 7.59 -8.93 6.47
CA PHE A 205 7.87 -9.64 7.71
C PHE A 205 7.35 -8.86 8.90
N LEU A 206 6.35 -9.40 9.59
CA LEU A 206 5.83 -8.91 10.87
C LEU A 206 6.60 -9.59 12.01
N MET A 207 7.67 -8.95 12.49
CA MET A 207 8.50 -9.50 13.56
C MET A 207 7.79 -9.37 14.91
N THR A 208 7.60 -10.49 15.63
CA THR A 208 6.84 -10.54 16.89
C THR A 208 7.54 -11.38 17.97
N ASP A 209 7.05 -11.32 19.20
CA ASP A 209 7.54 -12.11 20.34
C ASP A 209 7.23 -13.62 20.29
N VAL A 210 6.38 -14.05 19.35
CA VAL A 210 6.07 -15.45 19.03
C VAL A 210 6.71 -15.87 17.70
N ASP A 211 6.89 -17.15 17.49
CA ASP A 211 7.45 -17.73 16.25
C ASP A 211 6.44 -17.85 15.11
N CYS A 212 5.17 -18.11 15.41
CA CYS A 212 4.10 -18.19 14.41
C CYS A 212 2.73 -17.86 15.02
N LEU A 213 1.68 -17.89 14.19
CA LEU A 213 0.30 -18.00 14.63
C LEU A 213 0.02 -19.39 15.18
N TYR A 214 -0.88 -19.44 16.14
CA TYR A 214 -1.40 -20.67 16.73
C TYR A 214 -2.92 -20.66 16.68
N ASP A 215 -3.52 -21.84 16.63
CA ASP A 215 -4.98 -22.02 16.71
C ASP A 215 -5.56 -21.51 18.04
N LYS A 216 -4.79 -21.63 19.13
CA LYS A 216 -5.09 -21.16 20.48
C LYS A 216 -3.88 -20.45 21.08
N ASN A 217 -4.09 -19.64 22.11
CA ASN A 217 -2.97 -18.95 22.78
C ASN A 217 -2.00 -19.97 23.43
N PRO A 218 -0.74 -20.07 22.97
CA PRO A 218 0.21 -21.07 23.47
C PRO A 218 0.68 -20.81 24.90
N ARG A 219 0.46 -19.60 25.44
CA ARG A 219 0.79 -19.27 26.84
C ARG A 219 -0.20 -19.87 27.83
N THR A 220 -1.45 -20.09 27.40
CA THR A 220 -2.53 -20.65 28.22
C THR A 220 -2.90 -22.07 27.81
N HIS A 221 -2.60 -22.47 26.58
CA HIS A 221 -2.90 -23.78 25.99
C HIS A 221 -1.61 -24.44 25.50
N PRO A 222 -1.01 -25.36 26.27
CA PRO A 222 0.19 -26.09 25.84
C PRO A 222 -0.04 -27.00 24.62
N ASP A 223 -1.29 -27.33 24.31
CA ASP A 223 -1.72 -28.12 23.15
C ASP A 223 -1.92 -27.27 21.88
N ALA A 224 -1.58 -25.97 21.92
CA ALA A 224 -1.72 -25.07 20.78
C ALA A 224 -0.89 -25.56 19.58
N LEU A 225 -1.55 -25.63 18.42
CA LEU A 225 -0.95 -26.08 17.17
C LEU A 225 -0.53 -24.88 16.31
N PRO A 226 0.66 -24.93 15.69
CA PRO A 226 1.13 -23.86 14.83
C PRO A 226 0.35 -23.83 13.51
N ILE A 227 0.04 -22.63 13.04
CA ILE A 227 -0.55 -22.37 11.73
C ILE A 227 0.57 -21.91 10.80
N GLU A 228 1.08 -22.78 9.93
CA GLU A 228 2.24 -22.46 9.08
C GLU A 228 1.87 -21.72 7.79
N VAL A 229 0.71 -22.01 7.21
CA VAL A 229 0.26 -21.39 5.95
C VAL A 229 -1.19 -20.95 6.07
N VAL A 230 -1.47 -19.73 5.62
CA VAL A 230 -2.82 -19.17 5.55
C VAL A 230 -3.08 -18.78 4.09
N SER A 231 -3.97 -19.51 3.42
CA SER A 231 -4.38 -19.24 2.04
C SER A 231 -5.54 -18.25 1.96
N ASP A 232 -6.48 -18.34 2.90
CA ASP A 232 -7.58 -17.39 3.06
C ASP A 232 -7.68 -16.96 4.52
N ILE A 233 -7.66 -15.65 4.75
CA ILE A 233 -7.73 -15.06 6.09
C ILE A 233 -9.19 -15.08 6.61
N ALA A 234 -10.19 -15.22 5.73
CA ALA A 234 -11.58 -15.41 6.14
C ALA A 234 -11.79 -16.74 6.90
N ASP A 235 -11.03 -17.77 6.53
CA ASP A 235 -11.09 -19.11 7.14
C ASP A 235 -10.20 -19.25 8.39
N LEU A 236 -9.49 -18.17 8.77
CA LEU A 236 -8.53 -18.20 9.87
C LEU A 236 -9.22 -18.28 11.23
N ALA A 237 -9.29 -19.49 11.79
CA ALA A 237 -9.62 -19.73 13.18
C ALA A 237 -8.38 -19.56 14.08
N ALA A 238 -7.95 -18.32 14.29
CA ALA A 238 -6.84 -17.99 15.20
C ALA A 238 -7.36 -17.20 16.40
N ASP A 239 -6.85 -17.51 17.60
CA ASP A 239 -7.12 -16.71 18.79
C ASP A 239 -6.42 -15.34 18.70
N THR A 240 -7.20 -14.29 18.50
CA THR A 240 -6.71 -12.90 18.42
C THR A 240 -6.78 -12.15 19.74
N SER A 241 -7.11 -12.81 20.85
CA SER A 241 -7.43 -12.17 22.14
C SER A 241 -6.22 -11.61 22.89
N SER A 242 -4.99 -11.91 22.45
CA SER A 242 -3.78 -11.38 23.10
C SER A 242 -3.61 -9.87 22.86
N ALA A 243 -3.77 -9.08 23.92
CA ALA A 243 -3.38 -7.67 23.94
C ALA A 243 -1.85 -7.55 23.71
N GLY A 244 -1.42 -6.51 22.98
CA GLY A 244 0.01 -6.19 22.79
C GLY A 244 0.72 -5.86 24.11
N SER A 245 2.05 -5.74 24.08
CA SER A 245 2.85 -5.35 25.25
C SER A 245 2.45 -3.96 25.79
N SER A 246 2.78 -3.65 27.05
CA SER A 246 2.41 -2.37 27.68
C SER A 246 3.01 -1.13 26.98
N LEU A 247 4.09 -1.32 26.22
CA LEU A 247 4.74 -0.30 25.39
C LEU A 247 4.35 -0.36 23.90
N GLY A 248 3.84 -1.50 23.44
CA GLY A 248 3.34 -1.69 22.08
C GLY A 248 1.87 -1.31 21.96
N THR A 249 1.42 -0.97 20.77
CA THR A 249 -0.01 -0.70 20.51
C THR A 249 -0.70 -1.84 19.76
N GLY A 250 0.07 -2.76 19.16
CA GLY A 250 -0.43 -3.84 18.30
C GLY A 250 -0.36 -5.23 18.92
N GLY A 251 -1.50 -5.90 18.94
CA GLY A 251 -1.67 -7.30 19.34
C GLY A 251 -1.59 -8.27 18.15
N MET A 252 -2.17 -9.45 18.28
CA MET A 252 -2.26 -10.40 17.16
C MET A 252 -3.33 -9.97 16.14
N SER A 253 -4.40 -9.34 16.60
CA SER A 253 -5.45 -8.78 15.75
C SER A 253 -4.91 -7.77 14.74
N THR A 254 -4.01 -6.85 15.14
CA THR A 254 -3.42 -5.84 14.25
C THR A 254 -2.52 -6.48 13.20
N LYS A 255 -1.83 -7.57 13.53
CA LYS A 255 -1.00 -8.33 12.58
C LYS A 255 -1.84 -9.05 11.54
N ILE A 256 -2.97 -9.64 11.93
CA ILE A 256 -3.91 -10.27 10.99
C ILE A 256 -4.53 -9.22 10.06
N VAL A 257 -4.88 -8.04 10.58
CA VAL A 257 -5.34 -6.91 9.75
C VAL A 257 -4.25 -6.47 8.77
N ALA A 258 -3.01 -6.31 9.23
CA ALA A 258 -1.88 -5.96 8.37
C ALA A 258 -1.59 -7.05 7.32
N ALA A 259 -1.67 -8.32 7.68
CA ALA A 259 -1.52 -9.43 6.76
C ALA A 259 -2.61 -9.40 5.68
N ARG A 260 -3.88 -9.20 6.05
CA ARG A 260 -5.00 -9.04 5.11
C ARG A 260 -4.78 -7.89 4.15
N LEU A 261 -4.28 -6.77 4.67
CA LEU A 261 -3.96 -5.61 3.86
C LEU A 261 -2.85 -5.98 2.86
N ALA A 262 -1.70 -6.45 3.34
CA ALA A 262 -0.56 -6.78 2.51
C ALA A 262 -0.86 -7.88 1.46
N THR A 263 -1.61 -8.94 1.80
CA THR A 263 -1.98 -9.98 0.83
C THR A 263 -2.89 -9.47 -0.27
N ALA A 264 -3.83 -8.57 0.05
CA ALA A 264 -4.68 -7.89 -0.95
C ALA A 264 -3.87 -7.00 -1.91
N ALA A 265 -2.72 -6.47 -1.46
CA ALA A 265 -1.75 -5.77 -2.32
C ALA A 265 -0.83 -6.73 -3.10
N GLY A 266 -0.97 -8.04 -2.91
CA GLY A 266 -0.17 -9.07 -3.58
C GLY A 266 1.19 -9.32 -2.93
N VAL A 267 1.34 -8.96 -1.66
CA VAL A 267 2.56 -9.15 -0.87
C VAL A 267 2.46 -10.45 -0.07
N THR A 268 3.49 -11.30 -0.14
CA THR A 268 3.57 -12.48 0.76
C THR A 268 3.88 -11.99 2.18
N THR A 269 2.99 -12.24 3.13
CA THR A 269 3.19 -11.76 4.51
C THR A 269 3.64 -12.89 5.41
N VAL A 270 4.61 -12.64 6.28
CA VAL A 270 5.19 -13.63 7.18
C VAL A 270 5.17 -13.11 8.62
N ILE A 271 4.67 -13.92 9.54
CA ILE A 271 4.84 -13.70 10.99
C ILE A 271 5.97 -14.61 11.46
N THR A 272 6.98 -14.03 12.12
CA THR A 272 8.11 -14.77 12.69
C THR A 272 8.70 -14.06 13.91
N ARG A 273 9.58 -14.77 14.63
CA ARG A 273 10.13 -14.32 15.92
C ARG A 273 11.14 -13.19 15.77
N SER A 274 10.94 -12.09 16.49
CA SER A 274 11.77 -10.88 16.47
C SER A 274 13.14 -11.04 17.11
N SER A 275 13.28 -11.96 18.08
CA SER A 275 14.58 -12.28 18.67
C SER A 275 15.48 -13.12 17.76
N GLN A 276 14.99 -13.55 16.60
CA GLN A 276 15.77 -14.28 15.58
C GLN A 276 15.63 -13.64 14.18
N PRO A 277 16.12 -12.40 13.95
CA PRO A 277 16.01 -11.73 12.66
C PRO A 277 16.62 -12.51 11.49
N GLY A 278 17.64 -13.34 11.73
CA GLY A 278 18.25 -14.21 10.72
C GLY A 278 17.28 -15.20 10.05
N ASN A 279 16.13 -15.47 10.68
CA ASN A 279 15.07 -16.31 10.11
C ASN A 279 14.54 -15.77 8.78
N ILE A 280 14.59 -14.46 8.57
CA ILE A 280 14.12 -13.80 7.33
C ILE A 280 14.82 -14.42 6.10
N SER A 281 16.15 -14.47 6.13
CA SER A 281 16.93 -14.99 5.00
C SER A 281 16.66 -16.48 4.74
N ALA A 282 16.53 -17.29 5.80
CA ALA A 282 16.21 -18.71 5.68
C ALA A 282 14.82 -18.93 5.07
N ILE A 283 13.81 -18.21 5.57
CA ILE A 283 12.42 -18.29 5.08
C ILE A 283 12.35 -17.86 3.61
N VAL A 284 12.95 -16.73 3.24
CA VAL A 284 12.95 -16.25 1.84
C VAL A 284 13.57 -17.29 0.91
N ARG A 285 14.73 -17.85 1.26
CA ARG A 285 15.41 -18.90 0.47
C ARG A 285 14.53 -20.13 0.30
N TYR A 286 13.93 -20.60 1.40
CA TYR A 286 13.04 -21.76 1.37
C TYR A 286 11.81 -21.54 0.48
N VAL A 287 11.12 -20.40 0.65
CA VAL A 287 9.91 -20.10 -0.11
C VAL A 287 10.19 -19.92 -1.60
N GLU A 288 11.26 -19.22 -1.98
CA GLU A 288 11.59 -19.03 -3.40
C GLU A 288 12.11 -20.32 -4.06
N ALA A 289 12.73 -21.23 -3.29
CA ALA A 289 13.06 -22.57 -3.77
C ALA A 289 11.80 -23.38 -4.08
N GLN A 290 10.80 -23.38 -3.17
CA GLN A 290 9.52 -24.05 -3.41
C GLN A 290 8.81 -23.53 -4.66
N LYS A 291 8.73 -22.20 -4.84
CA LYS A 291 8.13 -21.59 -6.03
C LYS A 291 8.84 -22.02 -7.31
N SER A 292 10.17 -22.10 -7.28
CA SER A 292 10.97 -22.55 -8.42
C SER A 292 10.69 -24.00 -8.80
N THR A 293 10.56 -24.91 -7.82
CA THR A 293 10.25 -26.32 -8.06
C THR A 293 8.84 -26.49 -8.61
N ALA A 294 7.84 -25.77 -8.07
CA ALA A 294 6.47 -25.82 -8.56
C ALA A 294 6.34 -25.33 -10.03
N CYS A 295 7.09 -24.29 -10.42
CA CYS A 295 7.12 -23.83 -11.82
C CYS A 295 7.72 -24.87 -12.78
N LEU A 296 8.73 -25.63 -12.33
CA LEU A 296 9.39 -26.66 -13.14
C LEU A 296 8.51 -27.91 -13.30
N ALA A 297 7.77 -28.29 -12.25
CA ALA A 297 6.83 -29.42 -12.33
C ALA A 297 5.66 -29.14 -13.28
N ASN A 298 5.18 -27.90 -13.35
CA ASN A 298 4.07 -27.51 -14.22
C ASN A 298 4.47 -27.28 -15.69
N SER A 299 5.77 -27.30 -16.04
CA SER A 299 6.23 -27.14 -17.42
C SER A 299 6.32 -28.45 -18.22
N ASP A 300 6.22 -29.62 -17.56
CA ASP A 300 6.38 -30.93 -18.20
C ASP A 300 5.04 -31.62 -18.59
N GLU A 301 3.88 -31.03 -18.28
CA GLU A 301 2.58 -31.51 -18.76
C GLU A 301 2.00 -30.58 -19.84
N LEU A 302 2.15 -30.99 -21.11
CA LEU A 302 1.29 -30.51 -22.19
C LEU A 302 -0.11 -31.11 -22.00
N PRO A 303 -1.19 -30.32 -21.84
CA PRO A 303 -2.52 -30.88 -21.75
C PRO A 303 -2.96 -31.46 -23.12
N PRO A 304 -3.54 -32.66 -23.18
CA PRO A 304 -4.17 -33.14 -24.40
C PRO A 304 -5.37 -32.24 -24.75
N ARG A 305 -5.54 -32.00 -26.05
CA ARG A 305 -6.57 -31.15 -26.64
C ARG A 305 -7.98 -31.55 -26.22
N ALA A 306 -8.80 -30.51 -26.01
CA ALA A 306 -10.26 -30.44 -26.03
C ALA A 306 -11.02 -31.06 -24.83
N ILE A 307 -11.48 -30.20 -23.92
CA ILE A 307 -12.64 -30.48 -23.05
C ILE A 307 -13.47 -29.18 -22.92
N ASP A 308 -14.80 -29.36 -23.00
CA ASP A 308 -15.90 -28.38 -23.00
C ASP A 308 -15.79 -27.23 -21.97
N PRO A 309 -16.21 -26.00 -22.31
CA PRO A 309 -16.18 -24.84 -21.41
C PRO A 309 -17.24 -24.84 -20.29
N HIS A 310 -17.92 -25.96 -20.02
CA HIS A 310 -18.98 -26.02 -19.01
C HIS A 310 -18.69 -26.91 -17.79
N LEU A 311 -17.51 -27.54 -17.69
CA LEU A 311 -17.12 -28.35 -16.52
C LEU A 311 -15.76 -27.90 -15.97
N GLN A 312 -15.72 -26.74 -15.32
CA GLN A 312 -14.63 -26.42 -14.39
C GLN A 312 -15.16 -25.70 -13.14
N LYS A 313 -16.16 -26.33 -12.54
CA LYS A 313 -16.32 -26.37 -11.09
C LYS A 313 -15.90 -27.79 -10.70
N PHE A 314 -15.21 -27.96 -9.57
CA PHE A 314 -14.62 -29.20 -9.05
C PHE A 314 -13.22 -29.53 -9.58
N ALA A 315 -12.20 -28.89 -8.97
CA ALA A 315 -10.94 -29.50 -8.53
C ALA A 315 -10.03 -28.41 -7.95
N ILE A 316 -10.39 -27.88 -6.77
CA ILE A 316 -9.42 -27.25 -5.87
C ILE A 316 -9.75 -27.86 -4.52
N GLU A 317 -8.98 -28.88 -4.14
CA GLU A 317 -9.05 -29.43 -2.80
C GLU A 317 -8.71 -28.31 -1.82
N HIS A 318 -9.65 -28.04 -0.92
CA HIS A 318 -9.41 -27.23 0.26
C HIS A 318 -8.34 -27.95 1.12
N PRO A 319 -7.20 -27.32 1.47
CA PRO A 319 -6.38 -27.88 2.52
C PRO A 319 -7.09 -27.58 3.84
N VAL A 320 -7.95 -28.51 4.24
CA VAL A 320 -8.41 -28.61 5.62
C VAL A 320 -7.21 -29.00 6.46
N ASN A 321 -6.99 -28.31 7.58
CA ASN A 321 -5.97 -28.63 8.56
C ASN A 321 -5.98 -30.14 8.86
N GLY A 322 -4.88 -30.82 8.50
CA GLY A 322 -4.63 -32.22 8.86
C GLY A 322 -4.62 -33.22 7.72
N ASP A 323 -3.94 -32.95 6.60
CA ASP A 323 -3.48 -34.01 5.71
C ASP A 323 -2.09 -33.71 5.15
N HIS A 324 -1.21 -34.71 5.25
CA HIS A 324 0.14 -34.69 4.71
C HIS A 324 0.07 -34.53 3.18
N HIS A 325 0.42 -33.34 2.66
CA HIS A 325 0.78 -33.23 1.25
C HIS A 325 1.91 -34.23 0.95
N PRO A 326 1.84 -34.96 -0.18
CA PRO A 326 2.97 -35.78 -0.60
C PRO A 326 4.20 -34.88 -0.72
N PRO A 327 5.38 -35.33 -0.26
CA PRO A 327 6.56 -34.48 -0.21
C PRO A 327 6.92 -34.06 -1.63
N GLN A 328 6.60 -32.80 -1.95
CA GLN A 328 7.14 -32.14 -3.13
C GLN A 328 8.66 -32.20 -2.97
N LEU A 329 9.36 -32.90 -3.85
CA LEU A 329 10.79 -33.17 -3.75
C LEU A 329 11.55 -31.84 -3.66
N LEU A 330 11.85 -31.42 -2.44
CA LEU A 330 12.70 -30.27 -2.16
C LEU A 330 14.10 -30.59 -2.70
N PRO A 331 14.87 -29.59 -3.16
CA PRO A 331 16.27 -29.80 -3.45
C PRO A 331 16.96 -30.46 -2.24
N PRO A 332 17.81 -31.49 -2.44
CA PRO A 332 18.36 -32.31 -1.36
C PRO A 332 19.19 -31.54 -0.31
N ASP A 333 19.59 -30.30 -0.62
CA ASP A 333 20.42 -29.44 0.25
C ASP A 333 19.62 -28.32 0.96
N LEU A 334 18.27 -28.31 0.86
CA LEU A 334 17.46 -27.25 1.45
C LEU A 334 17.06 -27.60 2.90
N GLU A 335 17.70 -26.96 3.87
CA GLU A 335 17.32 -27.07 5.28
C GLU A 335 15.85 -26.62 5.50
N PRO A 336 15.11 -27.26 6.42
CA PRO A 336 13.77 -26.82 6.76
C PRO A 336 13.81 -25.39 7.32
N PRO A 337 12.83 -24.54 6.97
CA PRO A 337 12.82 -23.17 7.45
C PRO A 337 12.55 -23.16 8.96
N PRO A 338 12.98 -22.11 9.67
CA PRO A 338 12.52 -21.89 11.03
C PRO A 338 10.99 -21.76 11.05
N LEU A 339 10.37 -22.08 12.19
CA LEU A 339 8.91 -22.00 12.36
C LEU A 339 8.42 -20.57 12.10
N HIS A 340 7.38 -20.46 11.28
CA HIS A 340 6.77 -19.20 10.86
C HIS A 340 5.34 -19.42 10.36
N THR A 341 4.56 -18.35 10.26
CA THR A 341 3.31 -18.36 9.49
C THR A 341 3.47 -17.55 8.22
N ARG A 342 3.07 -18.13 7.09
CA ARG A 342 3.05 -17.48 5.78
C ARG A 342 1.61 -17.29 5.30
N PHE A 343 1.25 -16.04 5.07
CA PHE A 343 0.02 -15.65 4.39
C PHE A 343 0.30 -15.56 2.89
N LEU A 344 -0.47 -16.29 2.11
CA LEU A 344 -0.35 -16.28 0.65
C LEU A 344 -0.97 -14.99 0.08
N PRO A 345 -0.34 -14.37 -0.93
CA PRO A 345 -0.90 -13.19 -1.58
C PRO A 345 -2.18 -13.54 -2.35
N ASP A 346 -3.09 -12.58 -2.45
CA ASP A 346 -4.31 -12.73 -3.24
C ASP A 346 -3.96 -12.97 -4.72
N LEU A 347 -4.77 -13.82 -5.38
CA LEU A 347 -4.59 -14.14 -6.81
C LEU A 347 -4.81 -12.93 -7.73
N PHE A 348 -5.61 -11.96 -7.30
CA PHE A 348 -5.98 -10.76 -8.05
C PHE A 348 -5.66 -9.49 -7.25
N PRO A 349 -4.37 -9.17 -7.03
CA PRO A 349 -3.98 -8.12 -6.12
C PRO A 349 -4.27 -6.71 -6.66
N ILE A 350 -4.64 -5.81 -5.76
CA ILE A 350 -4.81 -4.39 -6.06
C ILE A 350 -3.51 -3.67 -5.69
N ARG A 351 -2.65 -3.42 -6.69
CA ARG A 351 -1.33 -2.79 -6.51
C ARG A 351 -1.34 -1.26 -6.63
N ASP A 352 -2.49 -0.65 -6.40
CA ASP A 352 -2.66 0.81 -6.43
C ASP A 352 -3.17 1.27 -5.05
N ARG A 353 -3.06 2.57 -4.78
CA ARG A 353 -3.52 3.25 -3.57
C ARG A 353 -4.94 2.87 -3.14
N TYR A 354 -5.80 2.53 -4.10
CA TYR A 354 -7.17 2.10 -3.85
C TYR A 354 -7.28 0.88 -2.93
N PHE A 355 -6.24 0.04 -2.84
CA PHE A 355 -6.23 -1.09 -1.89
C PHE A 355 -6.32 -0.60 -0.43
N TRP A 356 -5.65 0.52 -0.10
CA TRP A 356 -5.73 1.12 1.23
C TRP A 356 -7.13 1.62 1.53
N LEU A 357 -7.78 2.26 0.56
CA LEU A 357 -9.15 2.75 0.70
C LEU A 357 -10.13 1.59 0.96
N LEU A 358 -9.96 0.45 0.27
CA LEU A 358 -10.82 -0.73 0.42
C LEU A 358 -10.58 -1.49 1.73
N HIS A 359 -9.33 -1.73 2.09
CA HIS A 359 -8.99 -2.70 3.14
C HIS A 359 -8.41 -2.08 4.41
N GLY A 360 -7.91 -0.84 4.33
CA GLY A 360 -7.22 -0.18 5.44
C GLY A 360 -8.08 0.76 6.29
N LEU A 361 -9.21 1.23 5.73
CA LEU A 361 -10.12 2.14 6.42
C LEU A 361 -11.36 1.41 6.93
N ALA A 362 -11.64 1.56 8.23
CA ALA A 362 -12.91 1.15 8.82
C ALA A 362 -14.01 2.13 8.39
N PRO A 363 -15.11 1.65 7.79
CA PRO A 363 -16.23 2.51 7.43
C PRO A 363 -16.98 2.97 8.70
N HIS A 364 -17.26 4.27 8.80
CA HIS A 364 -18.01 4.90 9.91
C HIS A 364 -19.51 5.06 9.58
N GLY A 365 -19.90 4.71 8.36
CA GLY A 365 -21.28 4.64 7.92
C GLY A 365 -21.38 4.06 6.53
N THR A 366 -22.60 4.08 5.99
CA THR A 366 -22.93 3.54 4.67
C THR A 366 -23.63 4.60 3.83
N VAL A 367 -23.20 4.74 2.58
CA VAL A 367 -23.87 5.55 1.57
C VAL A 367 -24.46 4.61 0.52
N TYR A 368 -25.78 4.69 0.36
CA TYR A 368 -26.53 3.91 -0.62
C TYR A 368 -26.65 4.70 -1.91
N ILE A 369 -26.22 4.08 -3.01
CA ILE A 369 -26.19 4.71 -4.34
C ILE A 369 -27.06 3.95 -5.33
N ASP A 370 -27.55 4.65 -6.36
CA ASP A 370 -28.28 4.01 -7.45
C ASP A 370 -27.35 3.32 -8.46
N SER A 371 -27.95 2.51 -9.35
CA SER A 371 -27.23 1.79 -10.39
C SER A 371 -26.53 2.70 -11.42
N GLY A 372 -27.08 3.90 -11.64
CA GLY A 372 -26.47 4.92 -12.50
C GLY A 372 -25.18 5.48 -11.89
N ALA A 373 -25.21 5.79 -10.60
CA ALA A 373 -24.07 6.22 -9.82
C ALA A 373 -23.00 5.12 -9.78
N HIS A 374 -23.39 3.86 -9.55
CA HIS A 374 -22.44 2.74 -9.60
C HIS A 374 -21.75 2.64 -10.96
N THR A 375 -22.50 2.73 -12.05
CA THR A 375 -21.94 2.69 -13.42
C THR A 375 -21.00 3.88 -13.68
N ALA A 376 -21.34 5.07 -13.17
CA ALA A 376 -20.48 6.24 -13.22
C ALA A 376 -19.17 6.03 -12.44
N LEU A 377 -19.24 5.44 -11.25
CA LEU A 377 -18.04 5.11 -10.46
C LEU A 377 -17.17 4.05 -11.17
N CYS A 378 -17.76 3.02 -11.77
CA CYS A 378 -17.05 2.03 -12.57
C CYS A 378 -16.33 2.66 -13.78
N SER A 379 -16.92 3.68 -14.40
CA SER A 379 -16.33 4.45 -15.50
C SER A 379 -15.36 5.55 -15.04
N LYS A 380 -14.97 5.52 -13.76
CA LYS A 380 -14.02 6.43 -13.12
C LYS A 380 -14.52 7.88 -12.91
N ALA A 381 -15.83 8.09 -12.73
CA ALA A 381 -16.36 9.36 -12.25
C ALA A 381 -16.34 9.47 -10.71
N GLY A 382 -16.50 10.69 -10.18
CA GLY A 382 -16.75 10.92 -8.74
C GLY A 382 -18.21 10.67 -8.36
N LEU A 383 -18.48 10.52 -7.06
CA LEU A 383 -19.84 10.35 -6.56
C LEU A 383 -20.55 11.70 -6.46
N LEU A 384 -21.60 11.90 -7.25
CA LEU A 384 -22.44 13.10 -7.21
C LEU A 384 -23.64 12.92 -6.27
N PRO A 385 -24.17 14.00 -5.67
CA PRO A 385 -25.32 13.91 -4.76
C PRO A 385 -26.57 13.29 -5.41
N VAL A 386 -26.76 13.52 -6.71
CA VAL A 386 -27.91 13.00 -7.50
C VAL A 386 -28.03 11.48 -7.49
N GLY A 387 -26.88 10.80 -7.36
CA GLY A 387 -26.78 9.35 -7.34
C GLY A 387 -26.94 8.72 -5.96
N VAL A 388 -27.04 9.54 -4.90
CA VAL A 388 -27.20 9.08 -3.51
C VAL A 388 -28.68 8.91 -3.18
N ILE A 389 -29.05 7.71 -2.73
CA ILE A 389 -30.42 7.35 -2.32
C ILE A 389 -30.62 7.57 -0.82
N ALA A 390 -29.67 7.06 -0.03
CA ALA A 390 -29.74 7.10 1.42
C ALA A 390 -28.36 7.11 2.06
N VAL A 391 -28.33 7.50 3.33
CA VAL A 391 -27.14 7.52 4.17
C VAL A 391 -27.52 6.92 5.51
N GLU A 392 -26.65 6.06 6.03
CA GLU A 392 -26.82 5.37 7.31
C GLU A 392 -25.55 5.51 8.15
N GLY A 393 -25.71 5.70 9.46
CA GLY A 393 -24.62 5.98 10.39
C GLY A 393 -24.36 7.47 10.59
N SER A 394 -23.45 7.77 11.52
CA SER A 394 -23.02 9.13 11.85
C SER A 394 -21.54 9.24 11.53
N PHE A 395 -21.20 10.08 10.57
CA PHE A 395 -19.83 10.31 10.14
C PHE A 395 -19.62 11.76 9.72
N HIS A 396 -18.39 12.21 9.84
CA HIS A 396 -17.94 13.56 9.52
C HIS A 396 -17.30 13.62 8.13
N GLN A 397 -16.97 14.85 7.69
CA GLN A 397 -16.20 15.08 6.48
C GLN A 397 -14.84 14.38 6.58
N HIS A 398 -14.33 13.88 5.47
CA HIS A 398 -13.08 13.12 5.35
C HIS A 398 -13.05 11.76 6.06
N GLU A 399 -14.19 11.27 6.55
CA GLU A 399 -14.30 9.91 7.06
C GLU A 399 -14.60 8.90 5.93
N CYS A 400 -14.23 7.64 6.18
CA CYS A 400 -14.49 6.54 5.26
C CYS A 400 -15.91 6.00 5.45
N VAL A 401 -16.60 5.72 4.36
CA VAL A 401 -17.93 5.09 4.31
C VAL A 401 -17.94 3.88 3.38
N SER A 402 -18.77 2.90 3.68
CA SER A 402 -19.08 1.82 2.73
C SER A 402 -20.05 2.31 1.68
N LEU A 403 -19.81 1.93 0.42
CA LEU A 403 -20.71 2.18 -0.71
C LEU A 403 -21.53 0.92 -0.98
N LYS A 404 -22.86 1.05 -0.90
CA LYS A 404 -23.80 -0.02 -1.26
C LYS A 404 -24.67 0.40 -2.43
N VAL A 405 -24.84 -0.50 -3.40
CA VAL A 405 -25.72 -0.28 -4.56
C VAL A 405 -27.07 -0.91 -4.28
N LEU A 406 -28.13 -0.12 -4.46
CA LEU A 406 -29.49 -0.64 -4.43
C LEU A 406 -29.96 -1.01 -5.84
N PRO A 407 -30.66 -2.15 -6.01
CA PRO A 407 -31.15 -2.58 -7.32
C PRO A 407 -32.22 -1.64 -7.89
N SER A 408 -33.04 -1.03 -7.02
CA SER A 408 -33.98 0.04 -7.37
C SER A 408 -33.98 1.12 -6.28
N ARG A 409 -34.44 2.33 -6.63
CA ARG A 409 -34.57 3.45 -5.67
C ARG A 409 -35.60 3.19 -4.57
N ASP A 410 -36.54 2.29 -4.82
CA ASP A 410 -37.61 1.91 -3.86
C ASP A 410 -37.30 0.62 -3.09
N SER A 411 -36.14 0.00 -3.35
CA SER A 411 -35.70 -1.19 -2.62
C SER A 411 -35.39 -0.84 -1.17
N LYS A 412 -35.55 -1.81 -0.29
CA LYS A 412 -35.17 -1.62 1.12
C LYS A 412 -33.65 -1.53 1.22
N LEU A 413 -33.16 -0.80 2.22
CA LEU A 413 -31.72 -0.62 2.45
C LEU A 413 -30.98 -1.94 2.70
N GLU A 414 -31.68 -2.95 3.23
CA GLU A 414 -31.15 -4.30 3.48
C GLU A 414 -30.73 -5.05 2.20
N ASP A 415 -31.31 -4.70 1.04
CA ASP A 415 -31.00 -5.33 -0.26
C ASP A 415 -29.73 -4.74 -0.91
N GLY A 416 -29.05 -3.81 -0.24
CA GLY A 416 -27.88 -3.12 -0.77
C GLY A 416 -26.65 -4.04 -0.86
N GLU A 417 -26.12 -4.20 -2.07
CA GLU A 417 -24.86 -4.92 -2.29
C GLU A 417 -23.67 -3.99 -2.05
N GLU A 418 -22.72 -4.37 -1.21
CA GLU A 418 -21.50 -3.58 -0.99
C GLU A 418 -20.58 -3.66 -2.20
N VAL A 419 -20.30 -2.50 -2.80
CA VAL A 419 -19.50 -2.39 -4.03
C VAL A 419 -18.14 -1.75 -3.80
N GLY A 420 -17.91 -1.14 -2.63
CA GLY A 420 -16.65 -0.48 -2.35
C GLY A 420 -16.70 0.43 -1.13
N LYS A 421 -15.70 1.32 -1.04
CA LYS A 421 -15.57 2.32 0.02
C LYS A 421 -15.20 3.68 -0.56
N ALA A 422 -15.54 4.73 0.17
CA ALA A 422 -15.19 6.09 -0.21
C ALA A 422 -14.83 6.96 0.99
N ILE A 423 -13.94 7.93 0.79
CA ILE A 423 -13.78 9.07 1.70
C ILE A 423 -14.72 10.19 1.22
N VAL A 424 -15.60 10.65 2.10
CA VAL A 424 -16.63 11.65 1.77
C VAL A 424 -16.17 13.08 2.04
N ASN A 425 -16.67 14.03 1.26
CA ASN A 425 -16.40 15.46 1.42
C ASN A 425 -17.39 16.16 2.37
N TYR A 426 -18.51 15.50 2.67
CA TYR A 426 -19.61 16.04 3.46
C TYR A 426 -19.98 15.07 4.59
N SER A 427 -20.41 15.59 5.73
CA SER A 427 -20.88 14.77 6.85
C SER A 427 -22.21 14.05 6.53
N SER A 428 -22.56 13.02 7.29
CA SER A 428 -23.79 12.25 7.05
C SER A 428 -25.06 13.12 7.07
N GLY A 429 -25.10 14.11 7.97
CA GLY A 429 -26.19 15.09 8.05
C GLY A 429 -26.26 16.02 6.85
N GLU A 430 -25.13 16.39 6.27
CA GLU A 430 -25.05 17.22 5.06
C GLU A 430 -25.43 16.43 3.81
N ILE A 431 -24.86 15.23 3.64
CA ILE A 431 -25.23 14.32 2.54
C ILE A 431 -26.73 14.03 2.59
N GLY A 432 -27.29 13.82 3.79
CA GLY A 432 -28.73 13.65 3.98
C GLY A 432 -29.60 14.78 3.43
N ARG A 433 -29.10 16.03 3.41
CA ARG A 433 -29.80 17.21 2.87
C ARG A 433 -29.63 17.39 1.36
N ILE A 434 -28.49 16.98 0.81
CA ILE A 434 -28.15 17.15 -0.62
C ILE A 434 -28.42 15.91 -1.47
N LYS A 435 -28.76 14.75 -0.87
CA LYS A 435 -29.04 13.52 -1.60
C LYS A 435 -30.15 13.70 -2.65
N GLY A 436 -29.94 13.14 -3.84
CA GLY A 436 -30.85 13.25 -4.98
C GLY A 436 -30.87 14.63 -5.67
N ARG A 437 -30.03 15.58 -5.26
CA ARG A 437 -29.96 16.94 -5.84
C ARG A 437 -28.83 17.09 -6.85
N ARG A 438 -28.90 18.13 -7.69
CA ARG A 438 -27.81 18.49 -8.61
C ARG A 438 -26.73 19.26 -7.85
N SER A 439 -25.47 19.18 -8.28
CA SER A 439 -24.34 19.83 -7.58
C SER A 439 -24.48 21.35 -7.42
N LYS A 440 -25.16 22.02 -8.35
CA LYS A 440 -25.45 23.47 -8.25
C LYS A 440 -26.40 23.83 -7.10
N GLU A 441 -27.17 22.87 -6.59
CA GLU A 441 -28.12 23.07 -5.48
C GLU A 441 -27.44 22.87 -4.11
N ILE A 442 -26.15 22.49 -4.04
CA ILE A 442 -25.44 22.26 -2.77
C ILE A 442 -25.34 23.55 -1.97
N GLU A 443 -24.86 24.63 -2.59
CA GLU A 443 -24.66 25.93 -1.94
C GLU A 443 -25.97 26.50 -1.38
N GLU A 444 -27.07 26.35 -2.13
CA GLU A 444 -28.41 26.78 -1.70
C GLU A 444 -28.88 26.05 -0.44
N ARG A 445 -28.51 24.77 -0.27
CA ARG A 445 -29.00 23.91 0.82
C ARG A 445 -28.12 23.89 2.05
N LEU A 446 -26.81 24.02 1.88
CA LEU A 446 -25.85 23.98 2.97
C LEU A 446 -25.35 25.38 3.37
N GLY A 447 -25.54 26.38 2.50
CA GLY A 447 -24.99 27.74 2.67
C GLY A 447 -23.53 27.87 2.26
N TYR A 448 -22.92 26.77 1.78
CA TYR A 448 -21.56 26.71 1.25
C TYR A 448 -21.44 25.49 0.32
N ALA A 449 -20.41 25.46 -0.53
CA ALA A 449 -20.12 24.32 -1.40
C ALA A 449 -18.61 24.11 -1.55
N ASP A 450 -18.03 23.28 -0.69
CA ASP A 450 -16.61 22.92 -0.75
C ASP A 450 -16.27 22.03 -1.96
N SER A 451 -17.24 21.24 -2.45
CA SER A 451 -17.07 20.38 -3.63
C SER A 451 -18.39 20.12 -4.34
N GLU A 452 -18.35 19.92 -5.66
CA GLU A 452 -19.50 19.43 -6.42
C GLU A 452 -19.80 17.94 -6.18
N TYR A 453 -18.86 17.23 -5.55
CA TYR A 453 -18.90 15.79 -5.33
C TYR A 453 -19.12 15.45 -3.85
N VAL A 454 -19.93 14.43 -3.60
CA VAL A 454 -20.02 13.78 -2.29
C VAL A 454 -18.73 13.04 -1.97
N ALA A 455 -18.13 12.40 -2.97
CA ALA A 455 -16.79 11.83 -2.88
C ALA A 455 -16.06 12.02 -4.21
N TRP A 456 -14.83 12.54 -4.17
CA TRP A 456 -13.97 12.66 -5.35
C TRP A 456 -13.65 11.29 -5.92
N ARG A 457 -13.40 11.21 -7.23
CA ARG A 457 -13.00 9.96 -7.88
C ARG A 457 -11.80 9.29 -7.21
N ASP A 458 -10.79 10.06 -6.85
CA ASP A 458 -9.55 9.54 -6.23
C ASP A 458 -9.75 9.06 -4.79
N CYS A 459 -10.90 9.38 -4.21
CA CYS A 459 -11.33 8.97 -2.88
C CYS A 459 -12.33 7.81 -2.91
N VAL A 460 -12.69 7.28 -4.09
CA VAL A 460 -13.60 6.13 -4.25
C VAL A 460 -12.83 4.92 -4.74
N ALA A 461 -13.00 3.80 -4.04
CA ALA A 461 -12.47 2.51 -4.43
C ALA A 461 -13.61 1.48 -4.53
N LEU A 462 -13.61 0.68 -5.59
CA LEU A 462 -14.61 -0.37 -5.82
C LEU A 462 -13.96 -1.75 -5.76
N TYR A 463 -14.66 -2.73 -5.22
CA TYR A 463 -14.26 -4.13 -5.32
C TYR A 463 -14.39 -4.59 -6.78
N ALA A 464 -13.38 -5.28 -7.30
CA ALA A 464 -13.47 -5.86 -8.63
C ALA A 464 -14.48 -7.02 -8.60
N ARG A 465 -15.58 -6.94 -9.37
CA ARG A 465 -16.40 -8.12 -9.64
C ARG A 465 -15.58 -9.10 -10.50
N LEU A 466 -15.49 -10.36 -10.09
CA LEU A 466 -15.16 -11.46 -11.00
C LEU A 466 -16.28 -11.54 -12.05
N GLY A 467 -16.10 -10.85 -13.17
CA GLY A 467 -17.07 -10.76 -14.24
C GLY A 467 -16.35 -10.42 -15.54
N SER A 468 -16.11 -11.48 -16.32
CA SER A 468 -15.85 -11.54 -17.76
C SER A 468 -15.64 -10.20 -18.48
N ARG A 469 -14.40 -9.90 -18.85
CA ARG A 469 -14.14 -8.88 -19.88
C ARG A 469 -14.80 -9.32 -21.19
N PRO A 470 -15.50 -8.45 -21.93
CA PRO A 470 -15.73 -8.69 -23.34
C PRO A 470 -14.37 -8.71 -24.03
N GLY A 471 -14.10 -9.78 -24.78
CA GLY A 471 -12.82 -10.01 -25.44
C GLY A 471 -12.42 -8.80 -26.30
N SER A 472 -11.20 -8.33 -26.10
CA SER A 472 -10.60 -7.37 -27.03
C SER A 472 -10.57 -8.00 -28.43
N PRO A 473 -10.95 -7.27 -29.50
CA PRO A 473 -10.87 -7.81 -30.84
C PRO A 473 -9.41 -8.12 -31.17
N LEU A 474 -9.17 -9.35 -31.59
CA LEU A 474 -7.90 -9.80 -32.16
C LEU A 474 -7.56 -8.90 -33.35
N ASN A 475 -6.51 -8.09 -33.20
CA ASN A 475 -5.83 -7.47 -34.33
C ASN A 475 -5.19 -8.58 -35.16
N GLY A 476 -5.91 -9.04 -36.18
CA GLY A 476 -5.36 -9.89 -37.23
C GLY A 476 -4.34 -9.10 -38.03
N HIS A 477 -3.06 -9.38 -37.81
CA HIS A 477 -2.00 -9.06 -38.78
C HIS A 477 -2.20 -9.94 -40.02
N GLY A 478 -3.08 -9.50 -40.91
CA GLY A 478 -3.17 -9.98 -42.28
C GLY A 478 -2.17 -9.22 -43.15
N SER A 479 -1.04 -9.86 -43.46
CA SER A 479 -0.16 -9.46 -44.55
C SER A 479 -0.96 -9.46 -45.87
N VAL A 480 -1.13 -8.30 -46.50
CA VAL A 480 -1.69 -8.20 -47.86
C VAL A 480 -0.74 -7.38 -48.71
N ASN A 481 -0.13 -8.10 -49.67
CA ASN A 481 0.65 -7.58 -50.78
C ASN A 481 -0.08 -6.46 -51.52
N GLY A 482 0.62 -5.35 -51.73
CA GLY A 482 0.18 -4.29 -52.62
C GLY A 482 0.26 -4.74 -54.08
N SER A 483 -0.88 -4.69 -54.77
CA SER A 483 -0.92 -4.56 -56.22
C SER A 483 -1.75 -3.35 -56.59
N ARG A 484 -1.10 -2.39 -57.24
CA ARG A 484 -1.71 -1.25 -57.94
C ARG A 484 -2.65 -1.78 -59.03
N ASN A 485 -3.82 -1.15 -59.17
CA ASN A 485 -4.38 -0.66 -60.44
C ASN A 485 -5.80 -0.13 -60.25
N GLY A 486 -6.14 0.94 -60.97
CA GLY A 486 -7.49 1.13 -61.50
C GLY A 486 -8.29 2.34 -60.99
N ALA A 487 -8.10 3.44 -61.70
CA ALA A 487 -9.02 4.54 -62.02
C ALA A 487 -10.54 4.35 -61.74
N GLY A 488 -11.18 5.44 -61.33
CA GLY A 488 -12.63 5.66 -61.43
C GLY A 488 -13.10 6.93 -60.72
N SER A 489 -13.19 8.04 -61.46
CA SER A 489 -13.97 9.23 -61.07
C SER A 489 -15.46 8.92 -61.16
N VAL A 490 -16.30 9.62 -60.37
CA VAL A 490 -17.53 10.34 -60.81
C VAL A 490 -18.03 11.20 -59.63
N ASN A 491 -18.50 12.40 -60.02
CA ASN A 491 -19.05 13.54 -59.28
C ASN A 491 -20.28 13.27 -58.39
N GLY A 492 -20.59 14.23 -57.51
CA GLY A 492 -21.94 14.41 -56.95
C GLY A 492 -22.02 15.50 -55.89
N ASP A 493 -22.29 16.74 -56.32
CA ASP A 493 -22.63 17.92 -55.51
C ASP A 493 -23.87 17.72 -54.61
N ALA A 494 -23.90 18.43 -53.46
CA ALA A 494 -25.09 19.13 -52.97
C ALA A 494 -24.72 20.08 -51.80
N ALA A 495 -24.91 21.38 -52.05
CA ALA A 495 -24.92 22.49 -51.11
C ALA A 495 -26.35 22.65 -50.53
N ASP A 496 -26.51 23.10 -49.27
CA ASP A 496 -26.88 24.46 -48.82
C ASP A 496 -28.26 24.42 -48.13
N ASP A 497 -28.57 25.49 -47.40
CA ASP A 497 -29.78 25.86 -46.62
C ASP A 497 -29.51 25.88 -45.10
N ARG A 498 -29.02 26.98 -44.52
CA ARG A 498 -29.56 28.36 -44.30
C ARG A 498 -30.63 28.51 -43.21
N GLU A 499 -30.31 29.46 -42.32
CA GLU A 499 -31.15 30.48 -41.68
C GLU A 499 -32.35 30.01 -40.82
N GLY A 500 -32.68 30.61 -39.66
CA GLY A 500 -32.36 31.90 -39.07
C GLY A 500 -33.49 32.25 -38.06
N ILE A 501 -33.47 33.49 -37.53
CA ILE A 501 -34.46 34.15 -36.62
C ILE A 501 -34.05 34.07 -35.13
N LYS A 502 -33.30 35.02 -34.52
CA LYS A 502 -33.57 36.45 -34.14
C LYS A 502 -34.88 36.62 -33.34
N ALA A 503 -34.83 36.89 -32.03
CA ALA A 503 -34.61 38.19 -31.36
C ALA A 503 -35.92 38.70 -30.74
N GLU A 504 -35.84 39.29 -29.53
CA GLU A 504 -36.42 40.60 -29.13
C GLU A 504 -36.85 40.63 -27.65
N LEU A 505 -36.72 41.84 -27.06
CA LEU A 505 -37.21 42.35 -25.76
C LEU A 505 -36.27 42.15 -24.56
N GLY A 506 -35.64 43.15 -23.94
CA GLY A 506 -35.75 44.61 -24.06
C GLY A 506 -36.38 45.28 -22.82
N ARG A 507 -35.51 45.77 -21.93
CA ARG A 507 -35.59 47.05 -21.15
C ARG A 507 -36.43 47.19 -19.86
N ARG A 508 -35.82 48.03 -18.99
CA ARG A 508 -36.30 48.87 -17.86
C ARG A 508 -36.31 48.19 -16.48
N SER A 509 -35.43 48.52 -15.53
CA SER A 509 -35.02 49.78 -14.86
C SER A 509 -35.85 50.15 -13.63
N SER A 510 -35.10 50.57 -12.60
CA SER A 510 -35.39 51.51 -11.50
C SER A 510 -36.21 51.09 -10.26
N GLU A 511 -35.53 51.25 -9.12
CA GLU A 511 -35.98 51.86 -7.85
C GLU A 511 -36.89 51.06 -6.89
N ARG A 512 -36.33 50.69 -5.73
CA ARG A 512 -36.66 51.38 -4.47
C ARG A 512 -35.65 51.11 -3.35
N ARG A 513 -35.28 52.21 -2.70
CA ARG A 513 -34.43 52.36 -1.51
C ARG A 513 -35.17 51.95 -0.23
N ARG A 514 -34.34 51.75 0.81
CA ARG A 514 -34.51 52.14 2.24
C ARG A 514 -35.26 51.18 3.18
N MET A 515 -34.50 50.60 4.12
CA MET A 515 -34.45 50.94 5.56
C MET A 515 -34.31 49.67 6.43
N GLY A 516 -33.40 49.71 7.40
CA GLY A 516 -33.41 48.74 8.51
C GLY A 516 -32.03 48.36 9.03
N SER A 517 -31.24 49.32 9.51
CA SER A 517 -30.18 49.04 10.48
C SER A 517 -30.81 48.63 11.80
N LEU A 518 -30.39 47.52 12.39
CA LEU A 518 -30.44 47.32 13.83
C LEU A 518 -29.27 46.43 14.26
N SER A 519 -28.36 47.11 14.93
CA SER A 519 -27.30 46.64 15.82
C SER A 519 -27.76 45.57 16.81
N GLY A 520 -26.82 44.72 17.23
CA GLY A 520 -26.76 44.37 18.65
C GLY A 520 -26.21 42.99 19.01
N PHE A 521 -24.97 43.00 19.49
CA PHE A 521 -24.54 42.34 20.74
C PHE A 521 -24.13 40.84 20.74
N VAL A 522 -22.81 40.68 20.94
CA VAL A 522 -22.15 40.02 22.08
C VAL A 522 -21.74 38.54 21.96
N GLU A 523 -20.41 38.41 21.83
CA GLU A 523 -19.50 37.47 22.50
C GLU A 523 -20.07 36.66 23.67
N ARG A 524 -19.89 35.33 23.59
CA ARG A 524 -19.17 34.56 24.61
C ARG A 524 -18.41 33.41 23.95
#